data_AF-A0A1L9BME1-F1
#
_entry.id   AF-A0A1L9BME1-F1
#
_cell.length_a   1.000
_cell.length_b   1.000
_cell.length_c   1.000
_cell.angle_alpha   90.00
_cell.angle_beta   90.00
_cell.angle_gamma   90.00
#
_symmetry.space_group_name_H-M   'P 1'
#
loop_
_entity.id
_entity.type
_entity.pdbx_description
1 polymer ?
#
loop_
_entity_poly.entity_id
_entity_poly.type
_entity_poly.pdbx_seq_one_letter_code
_entity_poly.pdbx_strand_id
1 'polypeptide(L)'
;MMTKAILKLEGMQEIRGEAEKGGDYVKLLIDRAHAPASFKPPVHGDLEMEGDKTHVILESASPATDDAEGTLLTMRRLSPPI
;
A
#
# COMPACT_ATOMS: atom_id res chain seq x y z
N MET A 1 8.93 11.49 2.56
CA MET A 1 7.86 12.33 1.95
C MET A 1 6.92 11.38 1.23
N MET A 2 5.61 11.54 1.42
CA MET A 2 4.64 10.68 0.77
C MET A 2 4.37 11.15 -0.67
N THR A 3 4.20 10.20 -1.58
CA THR A 3 3.87 10.46 -2.98
C THR A 3 2.58 9.75 -3.35
N LYS A 4 1.78 10.35 -4.24
CA LYS A 4 0.57 9.71 -4.77
C LYS A 4 0.89 8.34 -5.36
N ALA A 5 0.10 7.36 -4.99
CA ALA A 5 0.26 5.99 -5.43
C ALA A 5 -1.08 5.32 -5.73
N ILE A 6 -1.03 4.32 -6.60
CA ILE A 6 -2.15 3.44 -6.96
C ILE A 6 -1.73 2.02 -6.60
N LEU A 7 -2.53 1.38 -5.75
CA LEU A 7 -2.35 -0.01 -5.34
C LEU A 7 -3.45 -0.86 -5.96
N LYS A 8 -3.06 -1.98 -6.57
CA LYS A 8 -3.98 -3.02 -7.03
C LYS A 8 -3.62 -4.34 -6.37
N LEU A 9 -4.43 -4.77 -5.40
CA LEU A 9 -4.31 -6.08 -4.77
C LEU A 9 -5.09 -7.12 -5.57
N GLU A 10 -4.64 -8.37 -5.54
CA GLU A 10 -5.34 -9.48 -6.19
C GLU A 10 -6.79 -9.60 -5.70
N GLY A 11 -7.74 -9.61 -6.64
CA GLY A 11 -9.18 -9.71 -6.33
C GLY A 11 -9.82 -8.43 -5.76
N MET A 12 -9.10 -7.31 -5.71
CA MET A 12 -9.63 -6.03 -5.24
C MET A 12 -9.65 -4.98 -6.36
N GLN A 13 -10.46 -3.93 -6.16
CA GLN A 13 -10.43 -2.74 -7.00
C GLN A 13 -9.14 -1.94 -6.74
N GLU A 14 -8.85 -0.97 -7.62
CA GLU A 14 -7.75 -0.04 -7.41
C GLU A 14 -7.98 0.83 -6.18
N ILE A 15 -6.94 0.96 -5.37
CA ILE A 15 -6.93 1.74 -4.14
C ILE A 15 -5.94 2.88 -4.34
N ARG A 16 -6.38 4.11 -4.08
CA ARG A 16 -5.55 5.31 -4.22
C ARG A 16 -5.15 5.82 -2.85
N GLY A 17 -3.92 6.30 -2.73
CA GLY A 17 -3.40 6.82 -1.47
C GLY A 17 -2.06 7.53 -1.64
N GLU A 18 -1.39 7.74 -0.51
CA GLU A 18 -0.07 8.34 -0.46
C GLU A 18 0.93 7.32 0.10
N ALA A 19 1.98 7.06 -0.65
CA ALA A 19 2.98 6.05 -0.35
C ALA A 19 4.31 6.66 0.07
N GLU A 20 4.98 6.02 1.03
CA GLU A 20 6.35 6.31 1.40
C GLU A 20 7.20 5.04 1.27
N LYS A 21 8.24 5.12 0.43
CA LYS A 21 9.26 4.06 0.27
C LYS A 21 10.23 4.12 1.46
N GLY A 22 10.49 2.97 2.09
CA GLY A 22 11.45 2.85 3.19
C GLY A 22 12.14 1.49 3.18
N GLY A 23 13.40 1.44 2.71
CA GLY A 23 14.13 0.18 2.56
C GLY A 23 13.33 -0.81 1.70
N ASP A 24 13.22 -2.08 2.11
CA ASP A 24 12.46 -3.10 1.38
C ASP A 24 10.94 -2.95 1.50
N TYR A 25 10.47 -1.93 2.20
CA TYR A 25 9.07 -1.74 2.51
C TYR A 25 8.49 -0.47 1.85
N VAL A 26 7.18 -0.50 1.64
CA VAL A 26 6.37 0.67 1.31
C VAL A 26 5.22 0.74 2.28
N LYS A 27 5.01 1.94 2.83
CA LYS A 27 3.81 2.28 3.58
C LYS A 27 2.87 3.03 2.66
N LEU A 28 1.61 2.65 2.60
CA LEU A 28 0.57 3.37 1.86
C LEU A 28 -0.53 3.79 2.83
N LEU A 29 -0.73 5.10 2.96
CA LEU A 29 -1.86 5.67 3.66
C LEU A 29 -3.04 5.81 2.68
N ILE A 30 -4.18 5.22 3.04
CA ILE A 30 -5.43 5.30 2.27
C ILE A 30 -6.54 5.89 3.15
N ASP A 31 -7.58 6.40 2.51
CA ASP A 31 -8.72 7.00 3.21
C ASP A 31 -9.52 5.99 4.06
N ARG A 32 -10.50 6.52 4.81
CA ARG A 32 -11.38 5.73 5.68
C ARG A 32 -12.39 4.85 4.92
N ALA A 33 -12.46 4.90 3.60
CA ALA A 33 -13.39 4.04 2.85
C ALA A 33 -13.00 2.56 2.96
N HIS A 34 -11.73 2.27 3.27
CA HIS A 34 -11.21 0.93 3.45
C HIS A 34 -10.77 0.73 4.90
N ALA A 35 -11.54 -0.02 5.68
CA ALA A 35 -11.15 -0.37 7.04
C ALA A 35 -10.00 -1.40 7.03
N PRO A 36 -9.12 -1.42 8.05
CA PRO A 36 -8.01 -2.40 8.11
C PRO A 36 -8.49 -3.86 8.03
N ALA A 37 -9.67 -4.15 8.60
CA ALA A 37 -10.28 -5.48 8.59
C ALA A 37 -10.78 -5.94 7.19
N SER A 38 -10.86 -5.03 6.21
CA SER A 38 -11.22 -5.36 4.82
C SER A 38 -10.08 -6.05 4.07
N PHE A 39 -8.86 -6.02 4.62
CA PHE A 39 -7.68 -6.63 4.02
C PHE A 39 -7.37 -7.98 4.65
N LYS A 40 -6.95 -8.94 3.82
CA LYS A 40 -6.58 -10.29 4.25
C LYS A 40 -5.12 -10.58 3.85
N PRO A 41 -4.13 -10.02 4.57
CA PRO A 41 -2.73 -10.34 4.30
C PRO A 41 -2.40 -11.81 4.65
N PRO A 42 -1.40 -12.43 3.99
CA PRO A 42 -0.61 -11.85 2.90
C PRO A 42 -1.39 -11.87 1.58
N VAL A 43 -1.33 -10.78 0.81
CA VAL A 43 -1.92 -10.70 -0.53
C VAL A 43 -0.98 -9.99 -1.49
N HIS A 44 -0.83 -10.54 -2.70
CA HIS A 44 0.00 -9.97 -3.75
C HIS A 44 -0.68 -8.76 -4.39
N GLY A 45 0.13 -7.85 -4.90
CA GLY A 45 -0.37 -6.72 -5.65
C GLY A 45 0.70 -5.97 -6.42
N ASP A 46 0.22 -4.97 -7.14
CA ASP A 46 1.01 -4.03 -7.89
C ASP A 46 0.85 -2.64 -7.27
N LEU A 47 1.98 -1.98 -6.99
CA LEU A 47 2.02 -0.59 -6.57
C LEU A 47 2.61 0.26 -7.70
N GLU A 48 1.88 1.28 -8.13
CA GLU A 48 2.37 2.32 -9.01
C GLU A 48 2.63 3.60 -8.20
N MET A 49 3.83 4.16 -8.31
CA MET A 49 4.22 5.40 -7.64
C MET A 49 5.18 6.17 -8.56
N GLU A 50 4.88 7.44 -8.86
CA GLU A 50 5.71 8.28 -9.75
C GLU A 50 5.93 7.69 -11.16
N GLY A 51 5.00 6.83 -11.63
CA GLY A 51 5.11 6.11 -12.90
C GLY A 51 5.94 4.82 -12.83
N ASP A 52 6.57 4.53 -11.70
CA ASP A 52 7.23 3.25 -11.45
C ASP A 52 6.22 2.22 -10.94
N LYS A 53 6.17 1.07 -11.60
CA LYS A 53 5.39 -0.09 -11.14
C LYS A 53 6.28 -1.07 -10.38
N THR A 54 5.88 -1.46 -9.17
CA THR A 54 6.59 -2.41 -8.31
C THR A 54 5.64 -3.50 -7.83
N HIS A 55 6.07 -4.76 -7.89
CA HIS A 55 5.34 -5.86 -7.29
C HIS A 55 5.52 -5.85 -5.77
N VAL A 56 4.43 -6.05 -5.04
CA VAL A 56 4.42 -5.98 -3.58
C VAL A 56 3.63 -7.13 -2.96
N ILE A 57 3.92 -7.43 -1.70
CA ILE A 57 3.07 -8.26 -0.84
C ILE A 57 2.57 -7.37 0.29
N LEU A 58 1.26 -7.27 0.45
CA LEU A 58 0.66 -6.67 1.63
C LEU A 58 0.93 -7.58 2.84
N GLU A 59 1.68 -7.08 3.81
CA GLU A 59 2.01 -7.84 5.03
C GLU A 59 1.09 -7.46 6.19
N SER A 60 0.65 -6.20 6.27
CA SER A 60 -0.29 -5.77 7.30
C SER A 60 -1.13 -4.56 6.89
N ALA A 61 -2.30 -4.44 7.51
CA ALA A 61 -3.16 -3.27 7.47
C ALA A 61 -3.49 -2.87 8.91
N SER A 62 -3.26 -1.61 9.26
CA SER A 62 -3.57 -1.07 10.59
C SER A 62 -4.28 0.28 10.47
N PRO A 63 -5.01 0.73 11.50
CA PRO A 63 -5.38 2.13 11.58
C PRO A 63 -4.12 2.99 11.47
N ALA A 64 -4.21 4.11 10.74
CA ALA A 64 -3.16 5.11 10.80
C ALA A 64 -3.08 5.67 12.23
N THR A 65 -1.86 5.76 12.75
CA THR A 65 -1.55 6.39 14.04
C THR A 65 -1.10 7.83 13.76
N ASP A 66 -1.45 8.78 14.64
CA ASP A 66 -1.28 10.25 14.50
C ASP A 66 -2.42 10.97 13.75
N ASP A 67 -2.25 12.29 13.52
CA ASP A 67 -3.23 13.22 12.91
C ASP A 67 -3.68 12.85 11.47
N ALA A 68 -3.13 11.77 10.92
CA ALA A 68 -3.52 11.22 9.64
C ALA A 68 -4.69 10.24 9.81
N GLU A 69 -5.89 10.66 9.42
CA GLU A 69 -7.07 9.79 9.43
C GLU A 69 -7.02 8.78 8.28
N GLY A 70 -7.06 7.47 8.57
CA GLY A 70 -7.12 6.45 7.50
C GLY A 70 -6.65 5.05 7.91
N THR A 71 -6.35 4.25 6.89
CA THR A 71 -5.73 2.93 7.02
C THR A 71 -4.30 2.98 6.49
N LEU A 72 -3.36 2.47 7.27
CA LEU A 72 -1.97 2.32 6.86
C LEU A 72 -1.73 0.87 6.40
N LEU A 73 -1.37 0.71 5.13
CA LEU A 73 -0.96 -0.56 4.56
C LEU A 73 0.57 -0.64 4.57
N THR A 74 1.11 -1.71 5.15
CA THR A 74 2.55 -2.00 5.08
C THR A 74 2.79 -3.14 4.11
N MET A 75 3.61 -2.88 3.10
CA MET A 75 3.86 -3.80 2.02
C MET A 75 5.36 -4.02 1.87
N ARG A 76 5.76 -5.27 1.59
CA ARG A 76 7.13 -5.58 1.23
C ARG A 76 7.26 -5.53 -0.29
N ARG A 77 8.28 -4.83 -0.77
CA ARG A 77 8.66 -4.80 -2.19
C ARG A 77 9.25 -6.14 -2.56
N LEU A 78 8.76 -6.70 -3.65
CA LEU A 78 9.45 -7.74 -4.38
C LEU A 78 10.34 -6.96 -5.36
N SER A 79 11.65 -7.05 -5.18
CA SER A 79 12.70 -6.37 -5.98
C SER A 79 12.38 -6.37 -7.49
N PRO A 80 12.90 -5.39 -8.27
CA PRO A 80 12.30 -4.97 -9.52
C PRO A 80 12.17 -6.13 -10.52
N PRO A 81 11.20 -6.10 -11.45
CA PRO A 81 11.32 -6.92 -12.64
C PRO A 81 12.70 -6.63 -13.26
N ILE A 82 13.43 -7.71 -13.48
CA ILE A 82 14.81 -7.79 -13.99
C ILE A 82 14.96 -6.91 -15.24
#